data_AF-A0A962UVR7-F1
#
_entry.id   AF-A0A962UVR7-F1
#
_cell.length_a   1.000
_cell.length_b   1.000
_cell.length_c   1.000
_cell.angle_alpha   90.00
_cell.angle_beta   90.00
_cell.angle_gamma   90.00
#
_symmetry.space_group_name_H-M   'P 1'
#
loop_
_entity.id
_entity.type
_entity.pdbx_description
1 polymer ?
#
loop_
_entity_poly.entity_id
_entity_poly.type
_entity_poly.pdbx_seq_one_letter_code
_entity_poly.pdbx_strand_id
1 'polypeptide(L)' 'GLRIGSPAITTRGFKEPQVCQVAHWIADVLGAIDDDQLSVRVKAEVVALCRQFPVYADSPAVAA' A
#
# COMPACT_ATOMS: atom_id res chain seq x y z
N GLY A 1 3.95 1.51 19.85
CA GLY A 1 4.64 2.21 18.76
C GLY A 1 4.69 1.32 17.54
N LEU A 2 4.55 1.88 16.34
CA LEU A 2 4.61 1.15 15.07
C LEU A 2 5.99 1.32 14.43
N ARG A 3 6.62 0.23 14.01
CA ARG A 3 7.87 0.26 13.24
C ARG A 3 7.55 0.07 11.76
N ILE A 4 7.86 1.07 10.94
CA ILE A 4 7.59 1.07 9.50
C ILE A 4 8.92 1.03 8.75
N GLY A 5 9.00 0.21 7.69
CA GLY A 5 10.22 0.05 6.88
C GLY A 5 9.91 -0.01 5.39
N SER A 6 10.73 0.66 4.59
CA SER A 6 10.64 0.72 3.12
C SER A 6 11.23 -0.46 2.33
N PRO A 7 12.13 -1.35 2.83
CA PRO A 7 12.84 -2.31 1.97
C PRO A 7 11.95 -3.18 1.08
N ALA A 8 10.83 -3.67 1.60
CA ALA A 8 9.91 -4.51 0.84
C ALA A 8 9.23 -3.76 -0.31
N ILE A 9 8.72 -2.56 -0.04
CA ILE A 9 8.00 -1.76 -1.05
C ILE A 9 8.96 -1.18 -2.10
N THR A 10 10.18 -0.81 -1.72
CA THR A 10 11.20 -0.34 -2.69
C THR A 10 11.66 -1.47 -3.60
N THR A 11 11.75 -2.70 -3.10
CA THR A 11 12.03 -3.90 -3.92
C THR A 11 10.93 -4.14 -4.96
N ARG A 12 9.68 -3.80 -4.64
CA ARG A 12 8.53 -3.87 -5.56
C ARG A 12 8.48 -2.72 -6.59
N GLY A 13 9.35 -1.73 -6.47
CA GLY A 13 9.40 -0.58 -7.38
C GLY A 13 8.72 0.70 -6.86
N PHE A 14 8.25 0.74 -5.62
CA PHE A 14 7.74 1.99 -5.05
C PHE A 14 8.84 3.05 -4.98
N LYS A 15 8.44 4.29 -5.27
CA LYS A 15 9.25 5.50 -5.14
C LYS A 15 8.61 6.45 -4.14
N GLU A 16 9.24 7.59 -3.94
CA GLU A 16 8.86 8.65 -3.01
C GLU A 16 7.36 9.01 -3.10
N PRO A 17 6.75 9.18 -4.30
CA PRO A 17 5.33 9.52 -4.39
C PRO A 17 4.42 8.45 -3.78
N GLN A 18 4.73 7.17 -4.03
CA GLN A 18 3.95 6.06 -3.49
C GLN A 18 4.13 5.93 -1.98
N VAL A 19 5.34 6.16 -1.47
CA VAL A 19 5.62 6.13 -0.03
C VAL A 19 4.88 7.27 0.69
N CYS A 20 4.87 8.49 0.13
CA CYS A 20 4.10 9.60 0.67
C CYS A 20 2.60 9.28 0.72
N GLN A 21 2.05 8.68 -0.34
CA GLN A 21 0.65 8.28 -0.36
C GLN A 21 0.33 7.24 0.73
N VAL A 22 1.19 6.24 0.92
CA VAL A 22 1.03 5.24 1.99
C VAL A 22 1.10 5.91 3.37
N ALA A 23 1.99 6.88 3.57
CA ALA A 23 2.06 7.63 4.82
C ALA A 23 0.79 8.44 5.11
N HIS A 24 0.19 9.08 4.08
CA HIS A 24 -1.10 9.76 4.23
C HIS A 24 -2.21 8.80 4.64
N TRP A 25 -2.32 7.64 3.98
CA TRP A 25 -3.31 6.63 4.36
C TRP A 25 -3.12 6.11 5.79
N ILE A 26 -1.88 5.91 6.23
CA ILE A 26 -1.60 5.52 7.62
C ILE A 26 -2.08 6.63 8.57
N ALA A 27 -1.81 7.90 8.26
CA ALA A 27 -2.27 9.02 9.08
C ALA A 27 -3.81 9.14 9.12
N ASP A 28 -4.47 8.99 7.97
CA ASP A 28 -5.94 9.03 7.87
C ASP A 28 -6.59 7.95 8.74
N VAL A 29 -6.14 6.70 8.60
CA VAL A 29 -6.69 5.55 9.35
C VAL A 29 -6.41 5.68 10.84
N LEU A 30 -5.22 6.15 11.23
CA LEU A 30 -4.92 6.38 12.65
C LEU A 30 -5.72 7.56 13.23
N GLY A 31 -6.05 8.56 12.42
CA GLY A 31 -6.86 9.71 12.81
C GLY A 31 -8.35 9.41 12.96
N ALA A 32 -8.85 8.37 12.29
CA ALA A 32 -10.25 7.94 12.32
C ALA A 32 -10.35 6.40 12.41
N ILE A 33 -9.82 5.83 13.50
CA ILE A 33 -9.67 4.37 13.65
C ILE A 33 -11.00 3.60 13.67
N ASP A 34 -12.10 4.25 14.08
CA ASP A 34 -13.45 3.67 14.12
C ASP A 34 -14.26 3.93 12.83
N ASP A 35 -13.66 4.57 11.82
CA ASP A 35 -14.30 4.80 10.52
C ASP A 35 -14.07 3.60 9.57
N ASP A 36 -15.02 2.68 9.57
CA ASP A 36 -15.02 1.51 8.70
C ASP A 36 -15.09 1.88 7.21
N GLN A 37 -15.77 2.98 6.85
CA GLN A 37 -15.90 3.40 5.46
C GLN A 37 -14.55 3.93 4.93
N LEU A 38 -13.84 4.71 5.75
CA LEU A 38 -12.48 5.14 5.46
C LEU A 38 -11.57 3.93 5.26
N SER A 39 -11.63 2.95 6.16
CA SER A 39 -10.81 1.74 6.08
C SER A 39 -11.08 0.92 4.82
N VAL A 40 -12.35 0.79 4.41
CA VAL A 40 -12.73 0.13 3.15
C VAL A 40 -12.20 0.89 1.94
N ARG A 41 -12.32 2.22 1.92
CA ARG A 41 -11.80 3.06 0.83
C ARG A 41 -10.29 2.93 0.70
N VAL A 42 -9.56 3.15 1.79
CA VAL A 42 -8.09 3.06 1.83
C VAL A 42 -7.62 1.68 1.40
N LYS A 43 -8.29 0.60 1.84
CA LYS A 43 -7.97 -0.76 1.40
C LYS A 43 -8.09 -0.90 -0.13
N ALA A 44 -9.16 -0.38 -0.74
CA ALA A 44 -9.36 -0.45 -2.18
C ALA A 44 -8.25 0.30 -2.94
N GLU A 45 -7.87 1.49 -2.45
CA GLU A 45 -6.79 2.30 -3.02
C GLU A 45 -5.42 1.62 -2.89
N VAL A 46 -5.11 1.02 -1.73
CA VAL A 46 -3.89 0.24 -1.49
C VAL A 46 -3.80 -0.94 -2.46
N VAL A 47 -4.90 -1.67 -2.68
CA VAL A 47 -4.95 -2.77 -3.64
C VAL A 47 -4.70 -2.28 -5.06
N ALA A 48 -5.33 -1.16 -5.46
CA ALA A 48 -5.12 -0.56 -6.77
C ALA A 48 -3.66 -0.15 -6.99
N LEU A 49 -3.01 0.43 -5.97
CA LEU A 49 -1.59 0.76 -6.02
C LEU A 49 -0.73 -0.52 -6.12
N CYS A 50 -0.99 -1.53 -5.31
CA CYS A 50 -0.24 -2.78 -5.32
C CYS A 50 -0.30 -3.51 -6.67
N ARG A 51 -1.41 -3.41 -7.40
CA ARG A 51 -1.57 -4.00 -8.75
C ARG A 51 -0.66 -3.37 -9.79
N GLN A 52 -0.25 -2.11 -9.61
CA GLN A 52 0.70 -1.44 -10.48
C GLN A 52 2.15 -1.90 -10.25
N PHE A 53 2.42 -2.51 -9.10
CA PHE A 53 3.76 -2.95 -8.65
C PHE A 53 3.71 -4.42 -8.16
N PRO A 54 3.52 -5.38 -9.08
CA PRO A 54 3.46 -6.80 -8.74
C PRO A 54 4.79 -7.29 -8.16
N VAL A 55 4.73 -8.17 -7.14
CA VAL A 55 5.92 -8.70 -6.45
C VAL A 55 6.68 -9.72 -7.31
N TYR A 56 5.94 -10.52 -8.08
CA TYR A 56 6.47 -11.62 -8.88
C TYR A 56 6.01 -11.50 -10.33
N ALA A 57 6.36 -10.38 -10.97
CA ALA A 57 5.98 -10.12 -12.37
C ALA A 57 6.42 -11.25 -13.32
N ASP A 58 7.56 -11.89 -13.03
CA ASP A 58 8.13 -12.95 -13.85
C ASP A 58 7.62 -14.36 -13.48
N SER A 59 6.77 -14.49 -12.45
CA SER A 59 6.24 -15.79 -12.06
C SER A 59 5.02 -16.17 -12.90
N PRO A 60 4.99 -17.35 -13.53
CA PRO A 60 3.87 -17.78 -14.38
C PRO A 60 2.54 -17.94 -13.63
N ALA A 61 2.55 -17.93 -12.29
CA ALA A 61 1.35 -18.00 -11.46
C ALA A 61 0.59 -16.65 -11.33
N VAL A 62 1.20 -15.53 -11.72
CA VAL A 62 0.62 -14.17 -11.56
C VAL A 62 0.11 -13.59 -12.89
N ALA A 63 0.32 -14.28 -14.01
CA ALA A 63 -0.11 -13.85 -15.35
C ALA A 63 -1.59 -14.16 -15.69
N ALA A 64 -2.36 -14.67 -14.73
CA ALA A 64 -3.79 -15.00 -14.85
C ALA A 64 -4.63 -14.13 -13.89
#